data_AF-A0AAE4VHY3-F1
#
_entry.id   AF-A0AAE4VHY3-F1
#
_cell.length_a   1.000
_cell.length_b   1.000
_cell.length_c   1.000
_cell.angle_alpha   90.00
_cell.angle_beta   90.00
_cell.angle_gamma   90.00
#
_symmetry.space_group_name_H-M   'P 1'
#
loop_
_entity.id
_entity.type
_entity.pdbx_description
1 polymer ?
#
loop_
_entity_poly.entity_id
_entity_poly.type
_entity_poly.pdbx_seq_one_letter_code
_entity_poly.pdbx_strand_id
1 'polypeptide(L)'
;MQAAPAVRRTRPAQPTLPTLQAAARPEKGGPTMTEEWMPAAGWEGLYEVSDQGRVRSVERRVHYTRMGFDETRRVPARIKKPTPHPLTGHLYVHLYRNNVRSAVKVHHLVLVTFVGPCPLGMEGCHANDVADDNRLENLRWDTHIENCKDRSRNRAPATHCGRNHEFTQENTMRLKGGKRRCRKCHNETQRAGKRRAREAA
;
A
#
# COMPACT_ATOMS: atom_id res chain seq x y z
N MET A 1 -33.61 -80.90 32.85
CA MET A 1 -34.13 -79.72 33.57
C MET A 1 -34.50 -78.67 32.54
N GLN A 2 -35.78 -78.29 32.50
CA GLN A 2 -36.39 -77.49 31.42
C GLN A 2 -35.92 -76.03 31.47
N ALA A 3 -35.49 -75.48 30.33
CA ALA A 3 -35.17 -74.06 30.19
C ALA A 3 -36.35 -73.34 29.52
N ALA A 4 -36.97 -72.40 30.24
CA ALA A 4 -38.02 -71.53 29.73
C ALA A 4 -37.43 -70.37 28.90
N PRO A 5 -38.12 -69.87 27.85
CA PRO A 5 -37.60 -68.83 26.98
C PRO A 5 -37.80 -67.42 27.56
N ALA A 6 -36.77 -66.57 27.41
CA ALA A 6 -36.79 -65.17 27.83
C ALA A 6 -37.62 -64.30 26.87
N VAL A 7 -38.66 -63.66 27.40
CA VAL A 7 -39.51 -62.70 26.69
C VAL A 7 -38.75 -61.38 26.48
N ARG A 8 -38.49 -61.01 25.22
CA ARG A 8 -37.91 -59.71 24.84
C ARG A 8 -38.96 -58.61 25.05
N ARG A 9 -38.72 -57.70 25.99
CA ARG A 9 -39.50 -56.46 26.14
C ARG A 9 -38.95 -55.41 25.16
N THR A 10 -39.77 -55.01 24.19
CA THR A 10 -39.50 -53.89 23.28
C THR A 10 -39.62 -52.57 24.04
N ARG A 11 -38.63 -51.67 23.87
CA ARG A 11 -38.70 -50.30 24.40
C ARG A 11 -39.62 -49.45 23.51
N PRO A 12 -40.51 -48.61 24.07
CA PRO A 12 -41.29 -47.68 23.27
C PRO A 12 -40.41 -46.57 22.70
N ALA A 13 -40.66 -46.19 21.44
CA ALA A 13 -39.99 -45.10 20.73
C ALA A 13 -40.35 -43.74 21.36
N GLN A 14 -39.36 -42.86 21.53
CA GLN A 14 -39.59 -41.49 22.01
C GLN A 14 -40.13 -40.60 20.87
N PRO A 15 -41.03 -39.65 21.17
CA PRO A 15 -41.54 -38.71 20.18
C PRO A 15 -40.45 -37.69 19.80
N THR A 16 -40.26 -37.50 18.49
CA THR A 16 -39.36 -36.49 17.93
C THR A 16 -39.98 -35.10 18.05
N LEU A 17 -39.27 -34.17 18.69
CA LEU A 17 -39.65 -32.76 18.74
C LEU A 17 -39.38 -32.11 17.38
N PRO A 18 -40.25 -31.19 16.90
CA PRO A 18 -40.05 -30.52 15.63
C PRO A 18 -38.87 -29.53 15.72
N THR A 19 -37.95 -29.64 14.76
CA THR A 19 -36.84 -28.70 14.56
C THR A 19 -37.41 -27.30 14.29
N LEU A 20 -37.22 -26.38 15.23
CA LEU A 20 -37.45 -24.95 15.03
C LEU A 20 -36.59 -24.48 13.85
N GLN A 21 -37.26 -24.00 12.78
CA GLN A 21 -36.64 -23.27 11.69
C GLN A 21 -35.83 -22.11 12.27
N ALA A 22 -34.51 -22.16 12.10
CA ALA A 22 -33.65 -21.03 12.36
C ALA A 22 -34.04 -19.90 11.39
N ALA A 23 -34.68 -18.86 11.92
CA ALA A 23 -34.88 -17.62 11.19
C ALA A 23 -33.52 -17.10 10.71
N ALA A 24 -33.38 -16.93 9.40
CA ALA A 24 -32.21 -16.35 8.78
C ALA A 24 -31.96 -14.95 9.39
N ARG A 25 -30.76 -14.76 9.95
CA ARG A 25 -30.30 -13.43 10.37
C ARG A 25 -30.21 -12.55 9.12
N PRO A 26 -30.63 -11.27 9.16
CA PRO A 26 -30.44 -10.39 8.03
C PRO A 26 -28.94 -10.20 7.79
N GLU A 27 -28.48 -10.64 6.62
CA GLU A 27 -27.15 -10.42 6.08
C GLU A 27 -26.90 -8.90 6.01
N LYS A 28 -25.95 -8.38 6.81
CA LYS A 28 -25.48 -7.00 6.67
C LYS A 28 -24.53 -6.91 5.47
N GLY A 29 -25.06 -6.98 4.27
CA GLY A 29 -24.32 -6.73 3.02
C GLY A 29 -24.40 -5.26 2.62
N GLY A 30 -23.52 -4.42 3.16
CA GLY A 30 -23.16 -3.19 2.45
C GLY A 30 -22.42 -3.54 1.15
N PRO A 31 -22.32 -2.64 0.15
CA PRO A 31 -21.58 -2.94 -1.06
C PRO A 31 -20.13 -3.27 -0.70
N THR A 32 -19.75 -4.54 -0.86
CA THR A 32 -18.34 -4.93 -0.87
C THR A 32 -17.76 -4.34 -2.15
N MET A 33 -17.02 -3.24 -2.05
CA MET A 33 -16.20 -2.74 -3.16
C MET A 33 -15.27 -3.88 -3.59
N THR A 34 -15.64 -4.60 -4.64
CA THR A 34 -14.84 -5.68 -5.22
C THR A 34 -13.67 -5.05 -5.93
N GLU A 35 -12.46 -5.50 -5.58
CA GLU A 35 -11.24 -5.13 -6.29
C GLU A 35 -11.32 -5.50 -7.77
N GLU A 36 -11.00 -4.55 -8.64
CA GLU A 36 -10.94 -4.74 -10.07
C GLU A 36 -9.53 -5.14 -10.50
N TRP A 37 -9.42 -6.14 -11.38
CA TRP A 37 -8.14 -6.64 -11.90
C TRP A 37 -8.09 -6.45 -13.41
N MET A 38 -7.00 -5.87 -13.91
CA MET A 38 -6.76 -5.66 -15.34
C MET A 38 -5.44 -6.29 -15.79
N PRO A 39 -5.31 -6.71 -17.06
CA PRO A 39 -4.02 -7.09 -17.64
C PRO A 39 -3.00 -5.97 -17.44
N ALA A 40 -1.87 -6.28 -16.83
CA ALA A 40 -0.87 -5.26 -16.53
C ALA A 40 -0.28 -4.72 -17.85
N ALA A 41 -0.40 -3.41 -18.07
CA ALA A 41 0.02 -2.79 -19.32
C ALA A 41 1.52 -3.00 -19.58
N GLY A 42 1.84 -3.44 -20.80
CA GLY A 42 3.19 -3.87 -21.18
C GLY A 42 3.61 -5.22 -20.59
N TRP A 43 2.73 -5.94 -19.90
CA TRP A 43 2.93 -7.24 -19.22
C TRP A 43 1.76 -8.22 -19.45
N GLU A 44 0.98 -7.98 -20.50
CA GLU A 44 -0.26 -8.68 -20.83
C GLU A 44 -0.02 -10.19 -21.01
N GLY A 45 -0.99 -11.00 -20.56
CA GLY A 45 -0.92 -12.47 -20.55
C GLY A 45 0.06 -13.06 -19.53
N LEU A 46 0.89 -12.24 -18.87
CA LEU A 46 1.85 -12.68 -17.86
C LEU A 46 1.46 -12.23 -16.45
N TYR A 47 0.92 -11.02 -16.32
CA TYR A 47 0.58 -10.39 -15.06
C TYR A 47 -0.71 -9.57 -15.15
N GLU A 48 -1.36 -9.40 -14.00
CA GLU A 48 -2.50 -8.52 -13.79
C GLU A 48 -2.19 -7.58 -12.61
N VAL A 49 -2.79 -6.39 -12.64
CA VAL A 49 -2.71 -5.40 -11.58
C VAL A 49 -4.11 -5.02 -11.16
N SER A 50 -4.28 -4.72 -9.87
CA SER A 50 -5.55 -4.27 -9.34
C SER A 50 -5.62 -2.78 -9.08
N ASP A 51 -6.85 -2.26 -9.01
CA ASP A 51 -7.14 -0.89 -8.59
C ASP A 51 -6.71 -0.64 -7.14
N GLN A 52 -6.55 -1.68 -6.31
CA GLN A 52 -6.01 -1.59 -4.95
C GLN A 52 -4.47 -1.67 -4.88
N GLY A 53 -3.78 -1.66 -6.03
CA GLY A 53 -2.32 -1.65 -6.08
C GLY A 53 -1.65 -3.01 -5.83
N ARG A 54 -2.38 -4.11 -5.98
CA ARG A 54 -1.81 -5.47 -5.94
C ARG A 54 -1.41 -5.92 -7.34
N VAL A 55 -0.35 -6.72 -7.44
CA VAL A 55 0.11 -7.31 -8.71
C VAL A 55 0.14 -8.82 -8.57
N ARG A 56 -0.35 -9.55 -9.57
CA ARG A 56 -0.35 -11.02 -9.57
C ARG A 56 0.13 -11.58 -10.90
N SER A 57 0.72 -12.77 -10.88
CA SER A 57 0.94 -13.53 -12.11
C SER A 57 -0.37 -14.15 -12.59
N VAL A 58 -0.52 -14.26 -13.90
CA VAL A 58 -1.59 -15.04 -14.52
C VAL A 58 -1.17 -16.51 -14.58
N GLU A 59 -2.12 -17.41 -14.36
CA GLU A 59 -1.89 -18.83 -14.57
C GLU A 59 -1.60 -19.11 -16.05
N ARG A 60 -0.50 -19.81 -16.32
CA ARG A 60 -0.09 -20.12 -17.69
C ARG A 60 0.71 -21.40 -17.77
N ARG A 61 0.76 -21.98 -18.97
CA ARG A 61 1.68 -23.07 -19.31
C ARG A 61 2.87 -22.50 -20.05
N VAL A 62 4.08 -22.86 -19.63
CA VAL A 62 5.33 -22.41 -20.24
C VAL A 62 6.08 -23.62 -20.75
N HIS A 63 6.43 -23.61 -22.03
CA HIS A 63 7.31 -24.60 -22.64
C HIS A 63 8.77 -24.24 -22.37
N TYR A 64 9.57 -25.23 -22.04
CA TYR A 64 11.00 -25.06 -21.82
C TYR A 64 11.72 -26.36 -22.15
N THR A 65 12.93 -26.25 -22.69
CA THR A 65 13.77 -27.41 -22.98
C THR A 65 14.63 -27.73 -21.77
N ARG A 66 14.61 -28.99 -21.32
CA ARG A 66 15.44 -29.49 -20.24
C ARG A 66 16.13 -30.76 -20.71
N MET A 67 17.47 -30.77 -20.65
CA MET A 67 18.30 -31.91 -21.08
C MET A 67 18.00 -32.39 -22.52
N GLY A 68 17.66 -31.45 -23.42
CA GLY A 68 17.30 -31.77 -24.81
C GLY A 68 15.86 -32.22 -25.04
N PHE A 69 15.02 -32.28 -24.00
CA PHE A 69 13.61 -32.64 -24.10
C PHE A 69 12.72 -31.42 -23.85
N ASP A 70 11.68 -31.27 -24.67
CA ASP A 70 10.68 -30.23 -24.47
C ASP A 70 9.69 -30.63 -23.37
N GLU A 71 9.64 -29.81 -22.32
CA GLU A 71 8.75 -29.98 -21.19
C GLU A 71 7.78 -28.79 -21.08
N THR A 72 6.60 -29.03 -20.50
CA THR A 72 5.64 -27.99 -20.18
C THR A 72 5.48 -27.86 -18.67
N ARG A 73 5.70 -26.66 -18.14
CA ARG A 73 5.46 -26.35 -16.73
C ARG A 73 4.22 -25.48 -16.56
N ARG A 74 3.32 -25.89 -15.66
CA ARG A 74 2.24 -25.02 -15.17
C ARG A 74 2.81 -23.99 -14.21
N VAL A 75 2.57 -22.71 -14.48
CA VAL A 75 2.88 -21.60 -13.60
C VAL A 75 1.56 -21.11 -13.01
N PRO A 76 1.31 -21.28 -11.69
CA PRO A 76 0.06 -20.84 -11.08
C PRO A 76 -0.01 -19.32 -10.97
N ALA A 77 -1.24 -18.80 -10.88
CA ALA A 77 -1.46 -17.41 -10.49
C ALA A 77 -1.00 -17.19 -9.04
N ARG A 78 -0.25 -16.11 -8.79
CA ARG A 78 0.29 -15.78 -7.47
C ARG A 78 0.39 -14.27 -7.28
N ILE A 79 -0.05 -13.78 -6.13
CA ILE A 79 0.21 -12.39 -5.72
C ILE A 79 1.73 -12.19 -5.59
N LYS A 80 2.23 -11.13 -6.21
CA LYS A 80 3.63 -10.71 -6.13
C LYS A 80 3.84 -9.96 -4.82
N LYS A 81 4.90 -10.31 -4.10
CA LYS A 81 5.33 -9.57 -2.92
C LYS A 81 6.04 -8.28 -3.37
N PRO A 82 5.53 -7.09 -3.06
CA PRO A 82 6.24 -5.85 -3.32
C PRO A 82 7.39 -5.65 -2.34
N THR A 83 8.41 -4.90 -2.77
CA THR A 83 9.55 -4.49 -1.94
C THR A 83 9.66 -2.96 -1.94
N PRO A 84 9.77 -2.30 -0.76
CA PRO A 84 9.94 -0.86 -0.70
C PRO A 84 11.37 -0.46 -1.10
N HIS A 85 11.49 0.66 -1.82
CA HIS A 85 12.79 1.27 -2.07
C HIS A 85 13.31 1.95 -0.79
N PRO A 86 14.56 1.71 -0.37
CA PRO A 86 15.04 2.08 0.96
C PRO A 86 15.04 3.60 1.22
N LEU A 87 15.21 4.41 0.17
CA LEU A 87 15.28 5.88 0.32
C LEU A 87 13.94 6.59 0.10
N THR A 88 13.03 5.99 -0.65
CA THR A 88 11.80 6.67 -1.12
C THR A 88 10.52 6.01 -0.66
N GLY A 89 10.58 4.78 -0.12
CA GLY A 89 9.42 4.01 0.30
C GLY A 89 8.58 3.43 -0.83
N HIS A 90 8.72 3.90 -2.08
CA HIS A 90 7.95 3.41 -3.21
C HIS A 90 8.08 1.91 -3.38
N LEU A 91 6.95 1.23 -3.57
CA LEU A 91 6.90 -0.20 -3.77
C LEU A 91 7.29 -0.59 -5.20
N TYR A 92 8.09 -1.65 -5.30
CA TYR A 92 8.49 -2.29 -6.55
C TYR A 92 8.10 -3.76 -6.56
N VAL A 93 7.83 -4.29 -7.75
CA VAL A 93 7.69 -5.73 -8.00
C VAL A 93 8.67 -6.18 -9.08
N HIS A 94 9.19 -7.40 -8.95
CA HIS A 94 10.01 -8.02 -9.97
C HIS A 94 9.15 -8.86 -10.92
N LEU A 95 9.09 -8.44 -12.17
CA LEU A 95 8.36 -9.11 -13.25
C LEU A 95 9.35 -9.75 -14.24
N TYR A 96 8.91 -10.84 -14.87
CA TYR A 96 9.74 -11.64 -15.77
C TYR A 96 9.05 -11.83 -17.12
N ARG A 97 9.78 -11.54 -18.20
CA ARG A 97 9.38 -11.84 -19.58
C ARG A 97 10.59 -12.37 -20.31
N ASN A 98 10.44 -13.48 -21.03
CA ASN A 98 11.53 -14.10 -21.80
C ASN A 98 12.81 -14.29 -20.97
N ASN A 99 12.64 -14.73 -19.72
CA ASN A 99 13.71 -14.92 -18.74
C ASN A 99 14.47 -13.64 -18.31
N VAL A 100 14.04 -12.46 -18.75
CA VAL A 100 14.59 -11.16 -18.35
C VAL A 100 13.77 -10.60 -17.18
N ARG A 101 14.47 -10.21 -16.11
CA ARG A 101 13.88 -9.62 -14.90
C ARG A 101 13.83 -8.10 -15.01
N SER A 102 12.67 -7.51 -14.74
CA SER A 102 12.49 -6.05 -14.63
C SER A 102 11.94 -5.67 -13.25
N ALA A 103 12.48 -4.63 -12.64
CA ALA A 103 11.92 -4.02 -11.44
C ALA A 103 10.96 -2.89 -11.84
N VAL A 104 9.69 -3.01 -11.47
CA VAL A 104 8.63 -2.08 -11.88
C VAL A 104 8.00 -1.44 -10.65
N LYS A 105 7.85 -0.10 -10.65
CA LYS A 105 7.16 0.65 -9.59
C LYS A 105 5.68 0.31 -9.61
N VAL A 106 5.10 -0.01 -8.45
CA VAL A 106 3.70 -0.42 -8.33
C VAL A 106 2.74 0.72 -8.73
N HIS A 107 2.86 1.92 -8.15
CA HIS A 107 2.02 3.07 -8.51
C HIS A 107 2.04 3.37 -10.01
N HIS A 108 3.21 3.28 -10.65
CA HIS A 108 3.34 3.55 -12.08
C HIS A 108 2.66 2.46 -12.91
N LEU A 109 2.77 1.19 -12.50
CA LEU A 109 2.08 0.09 -13.18
C LEU A 109 0.56 0.22 -13.07
N VAL A 110 0.06 0.62 -11.90
CA VAL A 110 -1.37 0.92 -11.68
C VAL A 110 -1.81 2.04 -12.61
N LEU A 111 -1.13 3.20 -12.59
CA LEU A 111 -1.48 4.34 -13.42
C LEU A 111 -1.44 4.02 -14.92
N VAL A 112 -0.38 3.36 -15.40
CA VAL A 112 -0.29 3.01 -16.82
C VAL A 112 -1.39 2.03 -17.25
N THR A 113 -1.82 1.14 -16.35
CA THR A 113 -2.84 0.14 -16.67
C THR A 113 -4.26 0.71 -16.64
N PHE A 114 -4.60 1.51 -15.63
CA PHE A 114 -5.98 2.00 -15.43
C PHE A 114 -6.23 3.40 -16.02
N VAL A 115 -5.20 4.24 -16.10
CA VAL A 115 -5.32 5.63 -16.61
C VAL A 115 -4.69 5.75 -18.00
N GLY A 116 -3.56 5.09 -18.23
CA GLY A 116 -2.83 5.14 -19.49
C GLY A 116 -1.41 5.70 -19.35
N PRO A 117 -0.67 5.82 -20.47
CA PRO A 117 0.75 6.20 -20.46
C PRO A 117 0.97 7.55 -19.80
N CYS A 118 2.13 7.69 -19.13
CA CYS A 118 2.53 8.94 -18.50
C CYS A 118 2.62 10.06 -19.55
N PRO A 119 1.85 11.16 -19.42
CA PRO A 119 2.00 12.31 -20.29
C PRO A 119 3.39 12.95 -20.16
N LEU A 120 3.83 13.65 -21.22
CA LEU A 120 5.16 14.28 -21.23
C LEU A 120 5.28 15.31 -20.09
N GLY A 121 6.38 15.24 -19.34
CA GLY A 121 6.68 16.16 -18.24
C GLY A 121 5.91 15.88 -16.95
N MET A 122 5.17 14.78 -16.87
CA MET A 122 4.46 14.35 -15.67
C MET A 122 5.16 13.21 -14.93
N GLU A 123 4.76 13.01 -13.68
CA GLU A 123 5.19 11.93 -12.81
C GLU A 123 3.99 11.34 -12.05
N GLY A 124 4.13 10.09 -11.59
CA GLY A 124 3.09 9.42 -10.81
C GLY A 124 3.12 9.92 -9.38
N CYS A 125 2.04 10.57 -8.94
CA CYS A 125 1.95 11.26 -7.66
C CYS A 125 0.96 10.57 -6.71
N HIS A 126 1.28 10.59 -5.42
CA HIS A 126 0.42 10.10 -4.34
C HIS A 126 -0.27 11.28 -3.67
N ALA A 127 -1.61 11.32 -3.68
CA ALA A 127 -2.35 12.46 -3.14
C ALA A 127 -2.11 12.70 -1.63
N ASN A 128 -1.84 11.62 -0.89
CA ASN A 128 -1.56 11.63 0.54
C ASN A 128 -0.06 11.65 0.91
N ASP A 129 0.85 11.72 -0.07
CA ASP A 129 2.32 11.60 0.14
C ASP A 129 2.78 10.28 0.82
N VAL A 130 1.95 9.23 0.81
CA VAL A 130 2.28 7.91 1.35
C VAL A 130 2.67 6.96 0.23
N ALA A 131 3.96 6.65 0.13
CA ALA A 131 4.55 5.96 -1.03
C ALA A 131 4.13 4.49 -1.20
N ASP A 132 3.58 3.83 -0.17
CA ASP A 132 3.09 2.46 -0.21
C ASP A 132 1.56 2.34 -0.40
N ASP A 133 0.82 3.45 -0.34
CA ASP A 133 -0.60 3.50 -0.69
C ASP A 133 -0.77 3.61 -2.21
N ASN A 134 -0.75 2.46 -2.88
CA ASN A 134 -0.80 2.36 -4.34
C ASN A 134 -2.22 2.13 -4.90
N ARG A 135 -3.26 2.47 -4.14
CA ARG A 135 -4.65 2.42 -4.60
C ARG A 135 -4.87 3.47 -5.69
N LEU A 136 -5.56 3.10 -6.77
CA LEU A 136 -5.81 3.94 -7.94
C LEU A 136 -6.40 5.31 -7.55
N GLU A 137 -7.36 5.34 -6.62
CA GLU A 137 -7.98 6.56 -6.11
C GLU A 137 -6.98 7.56 -5.48
N ASN A 138 -5.83 7.09 -5.01
CA ASN A 138 -4.78 7.90 -4.40
C ASN A 138 -3.71 8.34 -5.43
N LEU A 139 -3.77 7.84 -6.67
CA LEU A 139 -2.74 8.05 -7.67
C LEU A 139 -3.23 8.95 -8.80
N ARG A 140 -2.33 9.78 -9.34
CA ARG A 140 -2.56 10.53 -10.58
C ARG A 140 -1.25 10.82 -11.32
N TRP A 141 -1.36 11.10 -12.62
CA TRP A 141 -0.30 11.82 -13.33
C TRP A 141 -0.39 13.31 -12.99
N ASP A 142 0.73 13.90 -12.62
CA ASP A 142 0.80 15.33 -12.34
C ASP A 142 2.19 15.88 -12.65
N THR A 143 2.33 17.20 -12.68
CA THR A 143 3.62 17.86 -12.83
C THR A 143 4.41 17.80 -11.53
N HIS A 144 5.74 17.85 -11.66
CA HIS A 144 6.63 17.92 -10.50
C HIS A 144 6.35 19.11 -9.58
N ILE A 145 5.89 20.24 -10.14
CA ILE A 145 5.59 21.46 -9.39
C ILE A 145 4.37 21.25 -8.48
N GLU A 146 3.29 20.67 -9.02
CA GLU A 146 2.08 20.39 -8.22
C GLU A 146 2.37 19.34 -7.15
N ASN A 147 3.09 18.26 -7.49
CA ASN A 147 3.52 17.27 -6.50
C ASN A 147 4.34 17.90 -5.34
N CYS A 148 5.23 18.85 -5.65
CA CYS A 148 5.97 19.59 -4.63
C CYS A 148 5.07 20.47 -3.74
N LYS A 149 3.99 21.03 -4.29
CA LYS A 149 2.99 21.79 -3.52
C LYS A 149 2.20 20.88 -2.60
N ASP A 150 1.77 19.72 -3.09
CA ASP A 150 1.07 18.72 -2.27
C ASP A 150 1.92 18.27 -1.09
N ARG A 151 3.18 17.91 -1.35
CA ARG A 151 4.15 17.56 -0.31
C ARG A 151 4.31 18.68 0.73
N SER A 152 4.31 19.93 0.28
CA SER A 152 4.42 21.09 1.18
C SER A 152 3.16 21.29 2.02
N ARG A 153 1.99 21.02 1.46
CA ARG A 153 0.68 21.11 2.14
C ARG A 153 0.49 19.97 3.15
N ASN A 154 0.85 18.76 2.77
CA ASN A 154 0.65 17.56 3.57
C ASN A 154 1.72 17.39 4.66
N ARG A 155 2.85 18.09 4.55
CA ARG A 155 3.91 18.07 5.58
C ARG A 155 3.42 18.71 6.87
N ALA A 156 3.45 17.94 7.96
CA ALA A 156 3.23 18.48 9.29
C ALA A 156 4.24 19.59 9.61
N PRO A 157 3.81 20.66 10.30
CA PRO A 157 4.71 21.73 10.71
C PRO A 157 5.82 21.17 11.60
N ALA A 158 7.07 21.55 11.32
CA ALA A 158 8.21 21.12 12.13
C ALA A 158 7.99 21.44 13.61
N THR A 159 8.25 20.47 14.48
CA THR A 159 8.14 20.61 15.94
C THR A 159 9.42 21.19 16.56
N HIS A 160 10.56 21.05 15.87
CA HIS A 160 11.85 21.53 16.32
C HIS A 160 12.54 22.37 15.24
N CYS A 161 13.40 23.30 15.65
CA CYS A 161 14.26 24.05 14.73
C CYS A 161 15.48 23.22 14.30
N GLY A 162 16.29 23.73 13.37
CA GLY A 162 17.50 23.03 12.89
C GLY A 162 18.59 22.77 13.94
N ARG A 163 18.51 23.41 15.13
CA ARG A 163 19.37 23.11 16.30
C ARG A 163 18.68 22.23 17.34
N ASN A 164 17.60 21.57 16.94
CA ASN A 164 16.78 20.73 17.81
C ASN A 164 16.16 21.45 19.02
N HIS A 165 15.87 22.75 18.90
CA HIS A 165 15.07 23.44 19.91
C HIS A 165 13.58 23.35 19.57
N GLU A 166 12.78 22.89 20.51
CA GLU A 166 11.33 22.77 20.36
C GLU A 166 10.66 24.12 20.08
N PHE A 167 9.70 24.13 19.15
CA PHE A 167 8.85 25.27 18.85
C PHE A 167 7.67 25.34 19.83
N THR A 168 7.93 25.79 21.05
CA THR A 168 6.87 26.14 22.03
C THR A 168 6.35 27.56 21.80
N GLN A 169 5.29 27.98 22.51
CA GLN A 169 4.76 29.35 22.42
C GLN A 169 5.83 30.39 22.82
N GLU A 170 6.64 30.09 23.82
CA GLU A 170 7.70 30.95 24.34
C GLU A 170 8.92 30.98 23.41
N ASN A 171 9.29 29.82 22.86
CA ASN A 171 10.48 29.68 22.01
C ASN A 171 10.23 29.93 20.52
N THR A 172 8.98 30.23 20.13
CA THR A 172 8.62 30.51 18.74
C THR A 172 8.43 32.00 18.51
N MET A 173 9.12 32.53 17.50
CA MET A 173 8.88 33.86 16.94
C MET A 173 8.19 33.72 15.60
N ARG A 174 7.06 34.39 15.41
CA ARG A 174 6.33 34.45 14.14
C ARG A 174 6.79 35.67 13.34
N LEU A 175 7.22 35.45 12.10
CA LEU A 175 7.72 36.45 11.17
C LEU A 175 6.68 36.76 10.09
N LYS A 176 6.91 37.82 9.31
CA LYS A 176 6.11 38.11 8.11
C LYS A 176 6.09 36.90 7.15
N GLY A 177 4.95 36.69 6.50
CA GLY A 177 4.74 35.56 5.59
C GLY A 177 4.62 34.20 6.30
N GLY A 178 4.23 34.17 7.59
CA GLY A 178 3.95 32.92 8.31
C GLY A 178 5.18 32.12 8.74
N LYS A 179 6.40 32.62 8.47
CA LYS A 179 7.65 31.93 8.84
C LYS A 179 7.83 31.89 10.36
N ARG A 180 8.35 30.78 10.88
CA ARG A 180 8.72 30.63 12.30
C ARG A 180 10.23 30.71 12.47
N ARG A 181 10.69 31.33 13.57
CA ARG A 181 12.10 31.36 13.98
C ARG A 181 12.22 30.99 15.45
N CYS A 182 13.23 30.19 15.78
CA CYS A 182 13.52 29.81 17.16
C CYS A 182 14.10 31.01 17.93
N ARG A 183 13.47 31.36 19.06
CA ARG A 183 13.87 32.48 19.92
C ARG A 183 15.24 32.22 20.57
N LYS A 184 15.50 31.02 21.08
CA LYS A 184 16.80 30.61 21.63
C LYS A 184 17.94 30.82 20.62
N CYS A 185 17.80 30.28 19.41
CA CYS A 185 18.81 30.44 18.36
C CYS A 185 19.05 31.92 18.00
N HIS A 186 17.97 32.71 17.92
CA HIS A 186 18.09 34.13 17.63
C HIS A 186 18.85 34.88 18.73
N ASN A 187 18.50 34.63 20.00
CA ASN A 187 19.16 35.25 21.15
C ASN A 187 20.64 34.89 21.23
N GLU A 188 21.01 33.64 20.97
CA GLU A 188 22.40 33.19 20.90
C GLU A 188 23.19 33.95 19.83
N THR A 189 22.64 34.06 18.62
CA THR A 189 23.29 34.80 17.52
C THR A 189 23.46 36.28 17.89
N GLN A 190 22.44 36.90 18.50
CA GLN A 190 22.51 38.29 18.96
C GLN A 190 23.58 38.49 20.04
N ARG A 191 23.64 37.61 21.04
CA ARG A 191 24.65 37.65 22.11
C ARG A 191 26.06 37.47 21.55
N ALA A 192 26.25 36.52 20.64
CA ALA A 192 27.53 36.29 19.98
C ALA A 192 27.98 37.51 19.17
N GLY A 193 27.07 38.15 18.42
CA GLY A 193 27.36 39.38 17.68
C GLY A 193 27.79 40.53 18.59
N LYS A 194 27.05 40.76 19.69
CA LYS A 194 27.41 41.78 20.69
C LYS A 194 28.78 41.53 21.31
N ARG A 195 29.13 40.27 21.59
CA ARG A 195 30.43 39.90 22.16
C ARG A 195 31.58 40.20 21.19
N ARG A 196 31.44 39.81 19.91
CA ARG A 196 32.43 40.13 18.86
C ARG A 196 32.64 41.63 18.68
N ALA A 197 31.56 42.42 18.72
CA ALA A 197 31.65 43.88 18.58
C ALA A 197 32.39 44.54 19.76
N ARG A 198 32.28 43.98 20.98
CA ARG A 198 33.02 44.46 22.16
C ARG A 198 34.49 44.08 22.12
N GLU A 199 34.82 42.89 21.59
CA GLU A 199 36.21 42.43 21.44
C GLU A 199 36.97 43.20 20.33
N ALA A 200 36.25 43.83 19.41
CA ALA A 200 36.81 44.59 18.28
C ALA A 200 36.91 46.11 18.52
N ALA A 201 36.44 46.58 19.68
CA ALA A 201 36.46 47.99 20.09
C ALA A 201 37.51 48.22 21.18
#